data_AF-A0A2Z3GSH8-F1
#
_entry.id   AF-A0A2Z3GSH8-F1
#
_cell.length_a   1.000
_cell.length_b   1.000
_cell.length_c   1.000
_cell.angle_alpha   90.00
_cell.angle_beta   90.00
_cell.angle_gamma   90.00
#
_symmetry.space_group_name_H-M   'P 1'
#
loop_
_entity.id
_entity.type
_entity.pdbx_description
1 polymer ?
#
loop_
_entity_poly.entity_id
_entity_poly.type
_entity_poly.pdbx_seq_one_letter_code
_entity_poly.pdbx_strand_id
1 'polypeptide(L)'
;MKSSARYPALGAAFMLALLGTPARAQTPATTPATATTPAPATPPATPPATPPATPPATPPATPPASAPAPVLGAPNAAAATQAARFHGAPARKAHYRAIYQLNSNDPKIIGRTLQALQAALSDPRLKGKLELELIVFSGGTTALRKNQPYEADVLALQQAGVILAQCENSMKAQNLTPADMLPYISIVPTANGELIIRQAEGWALVHL
;
A
#
# COMPACT_ATOMS: atom_id res chain seq x y z
N MET A 1 56.07 -7.81 22.38
CA MET A 1 55.64 -8.65 23.53
C MET A 1 54.13 -8.67 23.55
N LYS A 2 53.54 -9.84 23.32
CA LYS A 2 52.08 -10.07 23.27
C LYS A 2 51.56 -10.15 24.71
N SER A 3 50.47 -9.46 25.04
CA SER A 3 49.72 -9.72 26.28
C SER A 3 48.27 -10.02 25.92
N SER A 4 47.88 -11.26 26.21
CA SER A 4 46.59 -11.86 25.97
C SER A 4 45.88 -11.97 27.32
N ALA A 5 44.72 -11.32 27.47
CA ALA A 5 43.82 -11.59 28.58
C ALA A 5 42.73 -12.57 28.12
N ARG A 6 42.66 -13.71 28.80
CA ARG A 6 41.69 -14.79 28.64
C ARG A 6 40.68 -14.75 29.80
N TYR A 7 39.52 -15.35 29.51
CA TYR A 7 38.51 -15.98 30.38
C TYR A 7 37.26 -15.17 30.78
N PRO A 8 36.10 -15.83 31.04
CA PRO A 8 35.68 -17.19 30.65
C PRO A 8 34.27 -17.28 30.02
N ALA A 9 34.02 -18.44 29.41
CA ALA A 9 32.71 -18.95 29.03
C ALA A 9 32.01 -19.64 30.22
N LEU A 10 30.73 -19.33 30.43
CA LEU A 10 29.67 -20.14 31.06
C LEU A 10 28.43 -19.89 30.17
N GLY A 11 27.65 -20.83 29.68
CA GLY A 11 27.30 -22.17 30.17
C GLY A 11 25.76 -22.24 30.24
N ALA A 12 25.19 -23.37 29.79
CA ALA A 12 23.75 -23.73 29.72
C ALA A 12 23.08 -23.38 28.37
N ALA A 13 22.93 -24.29 27.39
CA ALA A 13 22.35 -25.63 27.40
C ALA A 13 20.89 -25.64 27.89
N PHE A 14 19.95 -25.45 26.96
CA PHE A 14 18.60 -25.98 27.09
C PHE A 14 18.28 -26.78 25.82
N MET A 15 18.29 -28.09 26.01
CA MET A 15 17.86 -29.12 25.06
C MET A 15 16.46 -29.58 25.48
N LEU A 16 15.74 -30.23 24.55
CA LEU A 16 14.41 -30.86 24.67
C LEU A 16 13.21 -29.88 24.52
N ALA A 17 12.21 -30.11 23.69
CA ALA A 17 11.72 -31.38 23.14
C ALA A 17 11.09 -31.21 21.74
N LEU A 18 11.42 -32.16 20.85
CA LEU A 18 10.61 -32.51 19.69
C LEU A 18 9.34 -33.21 20.17
N LEU A 19 8.18 -32.77 19.68
CA LEU A 19 6.99 -33.60 19.50
C LEU A 19 6.39 -33.25 18.14
N GLY A 20 6.71 -34.08 17.14
CA GLY A 20 6.01 -34.15 15.86
C GLY A 20 4.68 -34.90 16.02
N THR A 21 3.61 -34.49 15.36
CA THR A 21 3.01 -35.08 14.13
C THR A 21 1.47 -35.11 14.35
N PRO A 22 0.60 -35.35 13.33
CA PRO A 22 0.87 -35.67 11.94
C PRO A 22 0.15 -34.79 10.90
N ALA A 23 0.69 -34.89 9.68
CA ALA A 23 0.09 -34.45 8.44
C ALA A 23 -1.29 -35.10 8.20
N ARG A 24 -2.24 -34.29 7.73
CA ARG A 24 -3.54 -34.76 7.25
C ARG A 24 -3.34 -35.42 5.88
N ALA A 25 -3.56 -36.73 5.84
CA ALA A 25 -3.54 -37.54 4.63
C ALA A 25 -4.59 -37.04 3.62
N GLN A 26 -4.15 -36.85 2.37
CA GLN A 26 -4.99 -36.63 1.21
C GLN A 26 -5.58 -37.98 0.78
N THR A 27 -6.90 -38.06 0.64
CA THR A 27 -7.56 -39.22 0.03
C THR A 27 -7.49 -39.12 -1.50
N PRO A 28 -7.30 -40.26 -2.19
CA PRO A 28 -7.05 -40.31 -3.63
C PRO A 28 -8.31 -40.05 -4.47
N ALA A 29 -8.04 -39.59 -5.69
CA ALA A 29 -9.01 -39.35 -6.75
C ALA A 29 -9.77 -40.61 -7.16
N THR A 30 -11.09 -40.47 -7.32
CA THR A 30 -11.96 -41.46 -7.95
C THR A 30 -12.30 -40.97 -9.35
N THR A 31 -11.74 -41.61 -10.37
CA THR A 31 -12.31 -41.63 -11.73
C THR A 31 -13.41 -42.68 -11.75
N PRO A 32 -14.55 -42.44 -12.41
CA PRO A 32 -14.88 -43.39 -13.47
C PRO A 32 -15.65 -42.81 -14.67
N ALA A 33 -15.65 -43.65 -15.71
CA ALA A 33 -16.66 -43.79 -16.75
C ALA A 33 -16.51 -42.93 -18.02
N THR A 34 -15.87 -43.57 -19.00
CA THR A 34 -16.12 -43.51 -20.44
C THR A 34 -17.60 -43.27 -20.76
N ALA A 35 -17.91 -42.13 -21.38
CA ALA A 35 -19.23 -41.86 -21.95
C ALA A 35 -19.20 -42.19 -23.45
N THR A 36 -20.08 -43.11 -23.84
CA THR A 36 -20.33 -43.56 -25.21
C THR A 36 -21.05 -42.48 -26.00
N THR A 37 -20.54 -42.17 -27.20
CA THR A 37 -21.11 -41.20 -28.14
C THR A 37 -22.40 -41.74 -28.80
N PRO A 38 -23.53 -41.02 -28.80
CA PRO A 38 -24.63 -41.28 -29.73
C PRO A 38 -24.54 -40.39 -30.98
N ALA A 39 -25.03 -40.94 -32.10
CA ALA A 39 -25.12 -40.36 -33.44
C ALA A 39 -25.94 -39.04 -33.51
N PRO A 40 -25.82 -38.25 -34.58
CA PRO A 40 -26.35 -36.89 -34.62
C PRO A 40 -27.86 -36.87 -34.86
N ALA A 41 -28.59 -36.15 -33.99
CA ALA A 41 -29.97 -35.77 -34.23
C ALA A 41 -30.03 -34.51 -35.10
N THR A 42 -30.85 -34.55 -36.14
CA THR A 42 -31.17 -33.45 -37.04
C THR A 42 -31.80 -32.28 -36.25
N PRO A 43 -31.39 -31.02 -36.45
CA PRO A 43 -32.00 -29.89 -35.75
C PRO A 43 -33.39 -29.57 -36.32
N PRO A 44 -34.36 -29.18 -35.48
CA PRO A 44 -35.66 -28.70 -35.95
C PRO A 44 -35.52 -27.29 -36.54
N ALA A 45 -36.38 -26.99 -37.53
CA ALA A 45 -36.43 -25.72 -38.23
C ALA A 45 -36.71 -24.53 -37.27
N THR A 46 -35.88 -23.49 -37.37
CA THR A 46 -35.98 -22.25 -36.60
C THR A 46 -37.24 -21.46 -37.00
N PRO A 47 -38.12 -21.07 -36.06
CA PRO A 47 -39.19 -20.13 -36.36
C PRO A 47 -38.63 -18.73 -36.66
N PRO A 48 -39.33 -17.89 -37.44
CA PRO A 48 -38.84 -16.57 -37.82
C PRO A 48 -38.66 -15.67 -36.59
N ALA A 49 -37.45 -15.13 -36.43
CA ALA A 49 -37.11 -14.17 -35.39
C ALA A 49 -37.79 -12.83 -35.69
N THR A 50 -38.71 -12.40 -34.83
CA THR A 50 -39.21 -11.03 -34.82
C THR A 50 -38.10 -10.12 -34.28
N PRO A 51 -37.72 -9.03 -34.97
CA PRO A 51 -36.69 -8.14 -34.46
C PRO A 51 -37.15 -7.48 -33.14
N PRO A 52 -36.26 -7.34 -32.15
CA PRO A 52 -36.62 -6.69 -30.89
C PRO A 52 -36.92 -5.21 -31.16
N ALA A 53 -38.09 -4.76 -30.70
CA ALA A 53 -38.43 -3.34 -30.70
C ALA A 53 -37.44 -2.59 -29.80
N THR A 54 -36.74 -1.59 -30.35
CA THR A 54 -35.84 -0.72 -29.60
C THR A 54 -36.65 0.10 -28.60
N PRO A 55 -36.40 0.01 -27.28
CA PRO A 55 -37.09 0.86 -26.33
C PRO A 55 -36.71 2.32 -26.57
N PRO A 56 -37.65 3.28 -26.41
CA PRO A 56 -37.37 4.70 -26.59
C PRO A 56 -36.29 5.16 -25.61
N ALA A 57 -35.27 5.84 -26.12
CA ALA A 57 -34.22 6.45 -25.30
C ALA A 57 -34.82 7.52 -24.39
N THR A 58 -34.74 7.32 -23.08
CA THR A 58 -35.14 8.32 -22.09
C THR A 58 -34.12 9.47 -22.11
N PRO A 59 -34.55 10.74 -22.25
CA PRO A 59 -33.61 11.87 -22.20
C PRO A 59 -32.90 11.91 -20.83
N PRO A 60 -31.66 12.43 -20.76
CA PRO A 60 -30.94 12.55 -19.50
C PRO A 60 -31.76 13.42 -18.55
N ALA A 61 -32.15 12.86 -17.40
CA ALA A 61 -32.77 13.64 -16.35
C ALA A 61 -31.76 14.68 -15.84
N THR A 62 -32.10 15.96 -15.94
CA THR A 62 -31.34 17.04 -15.31
C THR A 62 -31.29 16.74 -13.80
N PRO A 63 -30.09 16.65 -13.19
CA PRO A 63 -30.02 16.43 -11.74
C PRO A 63 -30.73 17.61 -11.05
N PRO A 64 -31.57 17.34 -10.02
CA PRO A 64 -32.23 18.40 -9.29
C PRO A 64 -31.19 19.34 -8.69
N ALA A 65 -31.47 20.66 -8.74
CA ALA A 65 -30.60 21.67 -8.16
C ALA A 65 -30.30 21.32 -6.69
N SER A 66 -29.02 21.25 -6.32
CA SER A 66 -28.62 21.02 -4.93
C SER A 66 -29.22 22.11 -4.04
N ALA A 67 -29.87 21.69 -2.95
CA ALA A 67 -30.38 22.62 -1.95
C ALA A 67 -29.25 23.53 -1.41
N PRO A 68 -29.56 24.79 -1.06
CA PRO A 68 -28.56 25.69 -0.49
C PRO A 68 -27.99 25.09 0.80
N ALA A 69 -26.67 25.21 0.95
CA ALA A 69 -25.98 24.77 2.17
C ALA A 69 -26.56 25.50 3.39
N PRO A 70 -26.75 24.82 4.53
CA PRO A 70 -27.25 25.45 5.74
C PRO A 70 -26.31 26.57 6.20
N VAL A 71 -26.90 27.66 6.70
CA VAL A 71 -26.14 28.76 7.31
C VAL A 71 -25.47 28.28 8.59
N LEU A 72 -24.14 28.34 8.62
CA LEU A 72 -23.36 28.00 9.81
C LEU A 72 -23.58 29.07 10.90
N GLY A 73 -23.87 28.63 12.13
CA GLY A 73 -23.97 29.51 13.29
C GLY A 73 -22.61 30.06 13.74
N ALA A 74 -22.63 31.05 14.65
CA ALA A 74 -21.41 31.63 15.18
C ALA A 74 -20.55 30.59 15.94
N PRO A 75 -19.21 30.61 15.78
CA PRO A 75 -18.33 29.68 16.47
C PRO A 75 -18.30 29.96 17.98
N ASN A 76 -18.08 28.91 18.77
CA ASN A 76 -17.89 29.05 20.22
C ASN A 76 -16.65 29.91 20.52
N ALA A 77 -16.83 31.03 21.22
CA ALA A 77 -15.77 31.99 21.53
C ALA A 77 -14.59 31.38 22.31
N ALA A 78 -14.84 30.43 23.21
CA ALA A 78 -13.80 29.74 23.95
C ALA A 78 -12.96 28.84 23.03
N ALA A 79 -13.61 28.10 22.13
CA ALA A 79 -12.92 27.28 21.13
C ALA A 79 -12.13 28.13 20.14
N ALA A 80 -12.69 29.28 19.72
CA ALA A 80 -12.00 30.24 18.84
C ALA A 80 -10.74 30.81 19.51
N THR A 81 -10.83 31.16 20.81
CA THR A 81 -9.68 31.63 21.59
C THR A 81 -8.60 30.56 21.72
N GLN A 82 -8.99 29.30 21.95
CA GLN A 82 -8.04 28.19 22.04
C GLN A 82 -7.36 27.90 20.69
N ALA A 83 -8.11 27.93 19.59
CA ALA A 83 -7.57 27.77 18.25
C ALA A 83 -6.56 28.89 17.91
N ALA A 84 -6.83 30.13 18.31
CA ALA A 84 -5.93 31.26 18.11
C ALA A 84 -4.57 31.11 18.82
N ARG A 85 -4.50 30.32 19.90
CA ARG A 85 -3.26 30.05 20.66
C ARG A 85 -2.54 28.78 20.22
N PHE A 86 -3.15 27.95 19.38
CA PHE A 86 -2.56 26.70 18.94
C PHE A 86 -1.64 26.93 17.74
N HIS A 87 -0.32 26.81 17.96
CA HIS A 87 0.69 26.99 16.92
C HIS A 87 1.32 25.66 16.46
N GLY A 88 0.61 24.54 16.70
CA GLY A 88 1.06 23.20 16.34
C GLY A 88 1.78 22.45 17.46
N ALA A 89 1.95 21.13 17.26
CA ALA A 89 2.62 20.28 18.23
C ALA A 89 4.14 20.59 18.29
N PRO A 90 4.74 20.68 19.50
CA PRO A 90 6.17 20.83 19.65
C PRO A 90 6.91 19.50 19.41
N ALA A 91 8.04 19.55 18.70
CA ALA A 91 8.90 18.38 18.48
C ALA A 91 9.84 18.15 19.68
N ARG A 92 9.41 17.30 20.62
CA ARG A 92 10.12 17.00 21.88
C ARG A 92 11.09 15.82 21.82
N LYS A 93 11.04 14.96 20.80
CA LYS A 93 11.90 13.78 20.68
C LYS A 93 13.21 14.12 19.96
N ALA A 94 14.27 13.36 20.26
CA ALA A 94 15.54 13.47 19.56
C ALA A 94 15.45 13.02 18.10
N HIS A 95 14.65 11.97 17.84
CA HIS A 95 14.42 11.41 16.52
C HIS A 95 12.94 11.08 16.31
N TYR A 96 12.52 11.19 15.07
CA TYR A 96 11.18 10.88 14.57
C TYR A 96 11.30 9.93 13.40
N ARG A 97 10.36 8.98 13.30
CA ARG A 97 10.28 8.03 12.20
C ARG A 97 8.85 7.97 11.71
N ALA A 98 8.65 8.02 10.40
CA ALA A 98 7.33 7.90 9.80
C ALA A 98 7.40 7.11 8.50
N ILE A 99 6.37 6.31 8.26
CA ILE A 99 6.19 5.54 7.03
C ILE A 99 4.90 5.99 6.35
N TYR A 100 5.05 6.37 5.09
CA TYR A 100 3.98 6.84 4.22
C TYR A 100 3.52 5.70 3.32
N GLN A 101 2.21 5.51 3.25
CA GLN A 101 1.57 4.46 2.47
C GLN A 101 1.02 5.02 1.17
N LEU A 102 1.45 4.46 0.04
CA LEU A 102 0.90 4.76 -1.27
C LEU A 102 0.37 3.49 -1.94
N ASN A 103 -0.95 3.39 -2.04
CA ASN A 103 -1.67 2.26 -2.63
C ASN A 103 -2.51 2.61 -3.87
N SER A 104 -2.62 3.90 -4.20
CA SER A 104 -3.47 4.41 -5.28
C SER A 104 -2.64 4.75 -6.52
N ASN A 105 -3.20 4.47 -7.71
CA ASN A 105 -2.66 4.92 -8.99
C ASN A 105 -3.22 6.29 -9.43
N ASP A 106 -4.04 6.96 -8.61
CA ASP A 106 -4.53 8.31 -8.90
C ASP A 106 -3.36 9.30 -8.90
N PRO A 107 -3.08 10.00 -10.02
CA PRO A 107 -1.99 10.97 -10.10
C PRO A 107 -2.06 12.06 -9.04
N LYS A 108 -3.26 12.47 -8.60
CA LYS A 108 -3.43 13.48 -7.55
C LYS A 108 -3.00 12.94 -6.19
N ILE A 109 -3.29 11.68 -5.90
CA ILE A 109 -2.89 11.03 -4.64
C ILE A 109 -1.38 10.79 -4.64
N ILE A 110 -0.81 10.32 -5.75
CA ILE A 110 0.64 10.13 -5.89
C ILE A 110 1.35 11.48 -5.68
N GLY A 111 0.98 12.50 -6.44
CA GLY A 111 1.60 13.83 -6.34
C GLY A 111 1.49 14.43 -4.93
N ARG A 112 0.31 14.33 -4.30
CA ARG A 112 0.12 14.78 -2.91
C ARG A 112 1.00 14.02 -1.93
N THR A 113 1.17 12.71 -2.10
CA THR A 113 2.00 11.89 -1.21
C THR A 113 3.47 12.29 -1.29
N LEU A 114 4.00 12.44 -2.51
CA LEU A 114 5.38 12.87 -2.72
C LEU A 114 5.62 14.29 -2.18
N GLN A 115 4.69 15.22 -2.44
CA GLN A 115 4.75 16.58 -1.90
C GLN A 115 4.68 16.60 -0.37
N ALA A 116 3.84 15.76 0.25
CA ALA A 116 3.72 15.68 1.70
C ALA A 116 5.02 15.17 2.37
N LEU A 117 5.73 14.23 1.74
CA LEU A 117 7.05 13.79 2.18
C LEU A 117 8.07 14.93 2.12
N GLN A 118 8.12 15.66 0.99
CA GLN A 118 9.00 16.83 0.84
C GLN A 118 8.69 17.93 1.88
N ALA A 119 7.41 18.17 2.15
CA ALA A 119 6.96 19.12 3.17
C ALA A 119 7.37 18.68 4.58
N ALA A 120 7.26 17.39 4.90
CA ALA A 120 7.68 16.84 6.19
C ALA A 120 9.19 16.97 6.41
N LEU A 121 10.00 16.70 5.38
CA LEU A 121 11.46 16.90 5.42
C LEU A 121 11.85 18.36 5.62
N SER A 122 11.03 19.28 5.10
CA SER A 122 11.26 20.72 5.18
C SER A 122 10.72 21.36 6.47
N ASP A 123 10.01 20.60 7.31
CA ASP A 123 9.46 21.11 8.57
C ASP A 123 10.61 21.50 9.52
N PRO A 124 10.69 22.77 9.95
CA PRO A 124 11.80 23.25 10.78
C PRO A 124 11.87 22.55 12.15
N ARG A 125 10.77 21.95 12.62
CA ARG A 125 10.71 21.19 13.88
C ARG A 125 11.35 19.81 13.74
N LEU A 126 11.35 19.25 12.53
CA LEU A 126 11.76 17.87 12.24
C LEU A 126 13.08 17.77 11.46
N LYS A 127 13.51 18.87 10.84
CA LYS A 127 14.76 18.94 10.05
C LYS A 127 15.96 18.38 10.82
N GLY A 128 16.65 17.42 10.20
CA GLY A 128 17.82 16.74 10.77
C GLY A 128 17.51 15.68 11.84
N LYS A 129 16.24 15.41 12.13
CA LYS A 129 15.80 14.44 13.16
C LYS A 129 14.75 13.45 12.64
N LEU A 130 14.37 13.55 11.37
CA LEU A 130 13.29 12.77 10.77
C LEU A 130 13.84 11.72 9.82
N GLU A 131 13.46 10.48 10.06
CA GLU A 131 13.62 9.35 9.15
C GLU A 131 12.28 9.06 8.49
N LEU A 132 12.28 8.92 7.17
CA LEU A 132 11.08 8.66 6.39
C LEU A 132 11.25 7.41 5.56
N GLU A 133 10.15 6.68 5.44
CA GLU A 133 9.98 5.59 4.50
C GLU A 133 8.71 5.81 3.68
N LEU A 134 8.77 5.53 2.39
CA LEU A 134 7.62 5.44 1.51
C LEU A 134 7.46 3.98 1.11
N ILE A 135 6.38 3.34 1.55
CA ILE A 135 6.00 1.98 1.13
C ILE A 135 4.92 2.06 0.06
N VAL A 136 5.22 1.44 -1.08
CA VAL A 136 4.39 1.47 -2.28
C VAL A 136 3.89 0.07 -2.61
N PHE A 137 2.59 -0.05 -2.88
CA PHE A 137 1.93 -1.30 -3.21
C PHE A 137 0.68 -1.07 -4.05
N SER A 138 0.07 -2.16 -4.55
CA SER A 138 -1.14 -2.08 -5.38
C SER A 138 -0.97 -1.08 -6.55
N GLY A 139 -1.98 -0.24 -6.81
CA GLY A 139 -1.94 0.80 -7.86
C GLY A 139 -0.80 1.80 -7.67
N GLY A 140 -0.38 2.04 -6.44
CA GLY A 140 0.74 2.92 -6.10
C GLY A 140 2.05 2.52 -6.77
N THR A 141 2.23 1.24 -7.13
CA THR A 141 3.45 0.71 -7.80
C THR A 141 3.87 1.56 -9.01
N THR A 142 2.91 2.21 -9.67
CA THR A 142 3.16 3.16 -10.77
C THR A 142 4.14 4.26 -10.39
N ALA A 143 4.14 4.74 -9.15
CA ALA A 143 5.02 5.83 -8.71
C ALA A 143 6.52 5.45 -8.73
N LEU A 144 6.86 4.17 -8.57
CA LEU A 144 8.26 3.69 -8.50
C LEU A 144 8.72 2.96 -9.77
N ARG A 145 7.88 2.91 -10.81
CA ARG A 145 8.24 2.35 -12.12
C ARG A 145 9.08 3.32 -12.93
N LYS A 146 9.90 2.78 -13.83
CA LYS A 146 10.58 3.56 -14.88
C LYS A 146 9.57 4.15 -15.87
N ASN A 147 9.99 5.22 -16.53
CA ASN A 147 9.28 5.99 -17.54
C ASN A 147 7.96 6.57 -17.00
N GLN A 148 8.01 7.17 -15.81
CA GLN A 148 6.86 7.75 -15.13
C GLN A 148 7.08 9.23 -14.85
N PRO A 149 6.01 10.05 -14.79
CA PRO A 149 6.16 11.49 -14.55
C PRO A 149 6.67 11.83 -13.14
N TYR A 150 6.79 10.84 -12.25
CA TYR A 150 7.14 11.02 -10.84
C TYR A 150 8.65 10.86 -10.55
N GLU A 151 9.46 10.45 -11.53
CA GLU A 151 10.85 10.06 -11.29
C GLU A 151 11.70 11.15 -10.65
N ALA A 152 11.54 12.40 -11.07
CA ALA A 152 12.29 13.53 -10.52
C ALA A 152 11.96 13.75 -9.04
N ASP A 153 10.67 13.69 -8.67
CA ASP A 153 10.22 13.84 -7.28
C ASP A 153 10.68 12.67 -6.42
N VAL A 154 10.58 11.45 -6.93
CA VAL A 154 11.02 10.24 -6.24
C VAL A 154 12.54 10.23 -6.06
N LEU A 155 13.31 10.66 -7.07
CA LEU A 155 14.76 10.83 -6.95
C LEU A 155 15.12 11.89 -5.90
N ALA A 156 14.42 13.03 -5.88
CA ALA A 156 14.66 14.07 -4.88
C ALA A 156 14.41 13.55 -3.45
N LEU A 157 13.37 12.73 -3.25
CA LEU A 157 13.11 12.06 -1.97
C LEU A 157 14.24 11.08 -1.60
N GLN A 158 14.70 10.28 -2.56
CA GLN A 158 15.83 9.36 -2.34
C GLN A 158 17.10 10.13 -1.93
N GLN A 159 17.41 11.22 -2.63
CA GLN A 159 18.56 12.08 -2.34
C GLN A 159 18.46 12.76 -0.97
N ALA A 160 17.23 13.03 -0.50
CA ALA A 160 16.97 13.53 0.84
C ALA A 160 17.02 12.45 1.93
N GLY A 161 17.32 11.20 1.57
CA GLY A 161 17.48 10.07 2.49
C GLY A 161 16.19 9.32 2.81
N VAL A 162 15.11 9.52 2.05
CA VAL A 162 13.88 8.74 2.21
C VAL A 162 14.10 7.31 1.70
N ILE A 163 13.72 6.33 2.52
CA ILE A 163 13.70 4.92 2.11
C ILE A 163 12.53 4.73 1.16
N LEU A 164 12.79 4.31 -0.07
CA LEU A 164 11.76 4.01 -1.06
C LEU A 164 11.59 2.49 -1.15
N ALA A 165 10.47 1.97 -0.68
CA ALA A 165 10.19 0.54 -0.60
C ALA A 165 9.03 0.15 -1.52
N GLN A 166 9.23 -0.88 -2.34
CA GLN A 166 8.24 -1.47 -3.22
C GLN A 166 7.84 -2.86 -2.72
N CYS A 167 6.54 -3.11 -2.63
CA CYS A 167 5.98 -4.42 -2.29
C CYS A 167 6.18 -5.43 -3.43
N GLU A 168 6.91 -6.51 -3.15
CA GLU A 168 7.19 -7.60 -4.08
C GLU A 168 5.91 -8.32 -4.52
N ASN A 169 4.95 -8.55 -3.61
CA ASN A 169 3.68 -9.17 -3.97
C ASN A 169 2.89 -8.35 -5.00
N SER A 170 2.95 -7.01 -4.90
CA SER A 170 2.30 -6.14 -5.90
C SER A 170 3.01 -6.19 -7.24
N MET A 171 4.35 -6.27 -7.25
CA MET A 171 5.12 -6.48 -8.47
C MET A 171 4.74 -7.81 -9.14
N LYS A 172 4.72 -8.91 -8.37
CA LYS A 172 4.32 -10.24 -8.85
C LYS A 172 2.91 -10.23 -9.46
N ALA A 173 1.94 -9.61 -8.77
CA ALA A 173 0.57 -9.51 -9.25
C ALA A 173 0.43 -8.70 -10.55
N GLN A 174 1.37 -7.79 -10.83
CA GLN A 174 1.38 -6.94 -12.01
C GLN A 174 2.37 -7.44 -13.08
N ASN A 175 2.99 -8.61 -12.91
CA ASN A 175 4.02 -9.17 -13.78
C ASN A 175 5.23 -8.23 -13.97
N LEU A 176 5.62 -7.53 -12.89
CA LEU A 176 6.74 -6.60 -12.88
C LEU A 176 7.98 -7.25 -12.27
N THR A 177 9.13 -6.88 -12.79
CA THR A 177 10.45 -7.30 -12.32
C THR A 177 11.23 -6.12 -11.76
N PRO A 178 12.33 -6.34 -11.03
CA PRO A 178 13.22 -5.25 -10.61
C PRO A 178 13.73 -4.38 -11.77
N ALA A 179 13.83 -4.94 -12.99
CA ALA A 179 14.27 -4.20 -14.17
C ALA A 179 13.25 -3.13 -14.63
N ASP A 180 11.98 -3.27 -14.26
CA ASP A 180 10.90 -2.31 -14.57
C ASP A 180 10.83 -1.15 -13.55
N MET A 181 11.55 -1.27 -12.44
CA MET A 181 11.54 -0.33 -11.32
C MET A 181 12.69 0.66 -11.37
N LEU A 182 12.55 1.79 -10.69
CA LEU A 182 13.67 2.72 -10.50
C LEU A 182 14.84 2.03 -9.79
N PRO A 183 16.10 2.23 -10.21
CA PRO A 183 17.23 1.40 -9.79
C PRO A 183 17.70 1.67 -8.35
N TYR A 184 17.13 2.66 -7.68
CA TYR A 184 17.50 3.14 -6.35
C TYR A 184 16.41 2.91 -5.30
N ILE A 185 15.44 2.02 -5.58
CA ILE A 185 14.42 1.60 -4.61
C ILE A 185 14.78 0.25 -4.00
N SER A 186 14.22 -0.02 -2.82
CA SER A 186 14.26 -1.33 -2.18
C SER A 186 13.00 -2.13 -2.51
N ILE A 187 13.11 -3.45 -2.55
CA ILE A 187 11.96 -4.35 -2.69
C ILE A 187 11.79 -5.08 -1.35
N VAL A 188 10.60 -4.99 -0.78
CA VAL A 188 10.23 -5.67 0.47
C VAL A 188 9.19 -6.76 0.20
N PRO A 189 9.14 -7.85 0.98
CA PRO A 189 8.24 -8.96 0.69
C PRO A 189 6.77 -8.55 0.61
N THR A 190 6.29 -7.76 1.59
CA THR A 190 4.91 -7.26 1.64
C THR A 190 4.84 -5.87 2.28
N ALA A 191 3.96 -5.01 1.78
CA ALA A 191 3.69 -3.71 2.40
C ALA A 191 3.04 -3.84 3.79
N ASN A 192 2.09 -4.78 3.96
CA ASN A 192 1.43 -4.99 5.25
C ASN A 192 2.44 -5.40 6.34
N GLY A 193 3.40 -6.28 6.02
CA GLY A 193 4.45 -6.66 6.95
C GLY A 193 5.29 -5.46 7.38
N GLU A 194 5.71 -4.63 6.41
CA GLU A 194 6.47 -3.41 6.68
C GLU A 194 5.70 -2.49 7.63
N LEU A 195 4.42 -2.23 7.36
CA LEU A 195 3.59 -1.36 8.17
C LEU A 195 3.38 -1.86 9.59
N ILE A 196 3.10 -3.15 9.75
CA ILE A 196 2.89 -3.77 11.07
C ILE A 196 4.18 -3.66 11.91
N ILE A 197 5.34 -3.97 11.32
CA ILE A 197 6.64 -3.93 12.01
C ILE A 197 6.98 -2.48 12.40
N ARG A 198 6.91 -1.54 11.46
CA ARG A 198 7.22 -0.13 11.72
C ARG A 198 6.30 0.47 12.77
N GLN A 199 5.01 0.17 12.70
CA GLN A 199 4.06 0.62 13.71
C GLN A 199 4.39 0.06 15.09
N ALA A 200 4.75 -1.22 15.19
CA ALA A 200 5.16 -1.85 16.45
C ALA A 200 6.46 -1.25 17.01
N GLU A 201 7.36 -0.76 16.14
CA GLU A 201 8.55 -0.01 16.51
C GLU A 201 8.27 1.47 16.87
N GLY A 202 7.01 1.90 16.84
CA GLY A 202 6.61 3.26 17.21
C GLY A 202 6.75 4.30 16.09
N TRP A 203 6.82 3.87 14.83
CA TRP A 203 6.77 4.77 13.68
C TRP A 203 5.37 5.37 13.54
N ALA A 204 5.30 6.61 13.08
CA ALA A 204 4.04 7.19 12.63
C ALA A 204 3.63 6.57 11.30
N LEU A 205 2.40 6.07 11.19
CA LEU A 205 1.82 5.66 9.92
C LEU A 205 1.07 6.84 9.31
N VAL A 206 1.37 7.17 8.05
CA VAL A 206 0.69 8.23 7.30
C VAL A 206 0.12 7.66 6.01
N HIS A 207 -1.13 7.99 5.70
CA HIS A 207 -1.80 7.60 4.46
C HIS A 207 -2.56 8.81 3.91
N LEU A 208 -2.50 9.03 2.60
CA LEU A 208 -2.95 10.25 1.90
C LEU A 208 -3.81 9.94 0.69
#